data_AF-A0A0R2QME6-F1
#
_entry.id   AF-A0A0R2QME6-F1
#
_cell.length_a   1.000
_cell.length_b   1.000
_cell.length_c   1.000
_cell.angle_alpha   90.00
_cell.angle_beta   90.00
_cell.angle_gamma   90.00
#
_symmetry.space_group_name_H-M   'P 1'
#
loop_
_entity.id
_entity.type
_entity.pdbx_description
1 polymer ?
#
loop_
_entity_poly.entity_id
_entity_poly.type
_entity_poly.pdbx_seq_one_letter_code
_entity_poly.pdbx_strand_id
1 'polypeptide(L)'
;MKIMILNGPNLARLDLRDKDIYGNLSYEDLRKFIVDKAIALELEVDIRQSDSESEIVSWIHEAADNKMPMIINPAAFTHYSYAIRDAVSMLKAPAIEVHLSNPLSREEFRHTSVVSGVVQGTIAGFGAESYELALVAMQKLMN
;
A
#
# COMPACT_ATOMS: atom_id res chain seq x y z
N MET A 1 -15.93 -5.30 8.01
CA MET A 1 -14.55 -5.66 8.42
C MET A 1 -13.64 -4.61 7.77
N LYS A 2 -12.82 -3.92 8.55
CA LYS A 2 -12.09 -2.73 8.08
C LYS A 2 -10.71 -3.12 7.52
N ILE A 3 -10.40 -2.68 6.31
CA ILE A 3 -9.11 -2.91 5.65
C ILE A 3 -8.16 -1.77 6.02
N MET A 4 -6.97 -2.09 6.50
CA MET A 4 -5.94 -1.08 6.76
C MET A 4 -5.16 -0.79 5.47
N ILE A 5 -5.07 0.48 5.09
CA ILE A 5 -4.33 0.94 3.91
C ILE A 5 -3.17 1.80 4.38
N LEU A 6 -1.95 1.26 4.25
CA LEU A 6 -0.73 1.90 4.71
C LEU A 6 0.09 2.47 3.55
N ASN A 7 0.42 3.75 3.65
CA ASN A 7 1.21 4.47 2.67
C ASN A 7 2.55 4.88 3.29
N GLY A 8 3.65 4.43 2.68
CA GLY A 8 5.00 4.71 3.12
C GLY A 8 5.48 6.12 2.76
N PRO A 9 6.81 6.32 2.76
CA PRO A 9 7.41 7.63 2.77
C PRO A 9 7.19 8.39 1.47
N ASN A 10 7.05 9.70 1.60
CA ASN A 10 6.86 10.69 0.54
C ASN A 10 5.51 10.63 -0.20
N LEU A 11 4.60 9.70 0.14
CA LEU A 11 3.28 9.64 -0.50
C LEU A 11 2.37 10.80 -0.10
N ALA A 12 2.57 11.44 1.06
CA ALA A 12 1.88 12.67 1.41
C ALA A 12 2.29 13.89 0.55
N ARG A 13 3.37 13.76 -0.24
CA ARG A 13 3.94 14.84 -1.07
C ARG A 13 3.85 14.52 -2.58
N LEU A 14 2.83 13.79 -3.00
CA LEU A 14 2.63 13.42 -4.41
C LEU A 14 2.51 14.66 -5.33
N ASP A 15 1.95 15.75 -4.83
CA ASP A 15 1.80 17.05 -5.50
C ASP A 15 3.14 17.74 -5.83
N LEU A 16 4.22 17.40 -5.11
CA LEU A 16 5.57 17.94 -5.30
C LEU A 16 6.47 17.08 -6.20
N ARG A 17 5.96 15.94 -6.68
CA ARG A 17 6.74 15.02 -7.52
C ARG A 17 6.71 15.42 -8.99
N ASP A 18 7.67 14.87 -9.74
CA ASP A 18 7.76 15.04 -11.19
C ASP A 18 6.47 14.55 -11.87
N LYS A 19 5.73 15.51 -12.42
CA LYS A 19 4.39 15.31 -12.97
C LYS A 19 4.39 14.37 -14.17
N ASP A 20 5.51 14.29 -14.89
CA ASP A 20 5.66 13.41 -16.05
C ASP A 20 5.64 11.93 -15.66
N ILE A 21 5.96 11.59 -14.40
CA ILE A 21 5.98 10.21 -13.90
C ILE A 21 4.75 9.87 -13.06
N TYR A 22 4.24 10.81 -12.27
CA TYR A 22 3.19 10.54 -11.27
C TYR A 22 1.86 11.25 -11.52
N GLY A 23 1.76 12.09 -12.54
CA GLY A 23 0.56 12.87 -12.86
C GLY A 23 0.32 14.04 -11.89
N ASN A 24 -0.88 14.63 -11.96
CA ASN A 24 -1.32 15.74 -11.10
C ASN A 24 -2.05 15.28 -9.83
N LEU A 25 -1.87 14.03 -9.40
CA LEU A 25 -2.62 13.43 -8.30
C LEU A 25 -2.05 13.90 -6.95
N SER A 26 -2.84 14.57 -6.11
CA SER A 26 -2.45 14.85 -4.72
C SER A 26 -2.70 13.63 -3.82
N TYR A 27 -2.11 13.62 -2.61
CA TYR A 27 -2.40 12.56 -1.65
C TYR A 27 -3.87 12.57 -1.20
N GLU A 28 -4.49 13.75 -1.08
CA GLU A 28 -5.92 13.85 -0.75
C GLU A 28 -6.81 13.34 -1.88
N ASP A 29 -6.44 13.57 -3.15
CA ASP A 29 -7.16 12.98 -4.29
C ASP A 29 -7.05 11.45 -4.28
N LEU A 30 -5.86 10.92 -3.98
CA LEU A 30 -5.66 9.47 -3.84
C LEU A 30 -6.51 8.90 -2.70
N ARG A 31 -6.52 9.55 -1.53
CA ARG A 31 -7.37 9.14 -0.39
C ARG A 31 -8.85 9.13 -0.78
N LYS A 32 -9.31 10.20 -1.42
CA LYS A 32 -10.69 10.31 -1.90
C LYS A 32 -11.03 9.20 -2.89
N PHE A 33 -10.14 8.95 -3.87
CA PHE A 33 -10.30 7.87 -4.83
C PHE A 33 -10.45 6.51 -4.13
N ILE A 34 -9.55 6.19 -3.19
CA ILE A 34 -9.59 4.92 -2.44
C ILE A 34 -10.91 4.78 -1.67
N VAL A 35 -11.36 5.83 -0.99
CA VAL A 35 -12.62 5.83 -0.23
C VAL A 35 -13.82 5.62 -1.16
N ASP A 36 -13.89 6.36 -2.28
CA ASP A 36 -14.99 6.26 -3.24
C ASP A 36 -15.08 4.84 -3.83
N LYS A 37 -13.93 4.20 -4.12
CA LYS A 37 -13.87 2.81 -4.60
C LYS A 37 -14.20 1.79 -3.52
N ALA A 38 -13.75 1.99 -2.29
CA ALA A 38 -14.11 1.12 -1.17
C ALA A 38 -15.63 1.13 -0.91
N ILE A 39 -16.26 2.32 -0.92
CA ILE A 39 -17.72 2.46 -0.77
C ILE A 39 -18.46 1.71 -1.88
N ALA A 40 -18.02 1.84 -3.14
CA ALA A 40 -18.63 1.14 -4.26
C ALA A 40 -18.53 -0.41 -4.16
N LEU A 41 -17.56 -0.91 -3.38
CA LEU A 41 -17.36 -2.33 -3.09
C LEU A 41 -17.95 -2.76 -1.73
N GLU A 42 -18.67 -1.88 -1.04
CA GLU A 42 -19.22 -2.11 0.31
C GLU A 42 -18.14 -2.46 1.35
N LEU A 43 -16.95 -1.88 1.19
CA LEU A 43 -15.79 -2.05 2.07
C LEU A 43 -15.59 -0.82 2.95
N GLU A 44 -15.06 -1.05 4.15
CA GLU A 44 -14.59 0.01 5.06
C GLU A 44 -13.06 0.04 5.06
N VAL A 45 -12.46 1.23 5.01
CA VAL A 45 -11.00 1.41 4.93
C VAL A 45 -10.47 2.34 6.03
N ASP A 46 -9.27 2.02 6.54
CA ASP A 46 -8.45 2.86 7.42
C ASP A 46 -7.20 3.30 6.67
N ILE A 47 -7.16 4.54 6.17
CA ILE A 47 -6.04 5.00 5.33
C ILE A 47 -5.07 5.82 6.17
N ARG A 48 -3.82 5.37 6.27
CA ARG A 48 -2.75 6.01 7.03
C ARG A 48 -1.51 6.22 6.16
N GLN A 49 -0.73 7.25 6.47
CA GLN A 49 0.55 7.52 5.82
C GLN A 49 1.58 7.92 6.85
N SER A 50 2.82 7.47 6.66
CA SER A 50 3.95 7.97 7.44
C SER A 50 5.24 7.93 6.64
N ASP A 51 6.12 8.88 6.95
CA ASP A 51 7.52 8.88 6.52
C ASP A 51 8.42 8.09 7.49
N SER A 52 7.88 7.64 8.64
CA SER A 52 8.60 6.91 9.69
C SER A 52 8.42 5.40 9.55
N GLU A 53 9.52 4.68 9.41
CA GLU A 53 9.52 3.21 9.37
C GLU A 53 8.94 2.62 10.66
N SER A 54 9.28 3.17 11.83
CA SER A 54 8.80 2.66 13.12
C SER A 54 7.30 2.86 13.31
N GLU A 55 6.73 3.92 12.75
CA GLU A 55 5.29 4.17 12.80
C GLU A 55 4.52 3.20 11.89
N ILE A 56 5.03 2.95 10.68
CA ILE A 56 4.48 1.93 9.79
C ILE A 56 4.53 0.54 10.45
N VAL A 57 5.66 0.17 11.06
CA VAL A 57 5.79 -1.09 11.82
C VAL A 57 4.78 -1.17 12.97
N SER A 58 4.58 -0.07 13.71
CA SER A 58 3.60 -0.01 14.79
C SER A 58 2.17 -0.26 14.29
N TRP A 59 1.77 0.32 13.15
CA TRP A 59 0.45 0.06 12.56
C TRP A 59 0.32 -1.34 11.98
N ILE A 60 1.41 -1.92 11.47
CA ILE A 60 1.42 -3.32 11.04
C ILE A 60 1.17 -4.26 12.23
N HIS A 61 1.80 -4.01 13.38
CA HIS A 61 1.50 -4.78 14.60
C HIS A 61 0.04 -4.61 15.04
N GLU A 62 -0.50 -3.38 15.01
CA GLU A 62 -1.92 -3.13 15.27
C GLU A 62 -2.82 -3.94 14.34
N ALA A 63 -2.52 -3.99 13.04
CA ALA A 63 -3.27 -4.82 12.09
C ALA A 63 -3.15 -6.31 12.39
N ALA A 64 -1.95 -6.80 12.76
CA ALA A 64 -1.72 -8.20 13.10
C ALA A 64 -2.53 -8.63 14.35
N ASP A 65 -2.49 -7.81 15.41
CA ASP A 65 -3.20 -8.06 16.67
C ASP A 65 -4.73 -8.09 16.46
N ASN A 66 -5.24 -7.19 15.61
CA ASN A 66 -6.66 -7.07 15.30
C ASN A 66 -7.12 -7.93 14.11
N LYS A 67 -6.22 -8.74 13.51
CA LYS A 67 -6.48 -9.55 12.31
C LYS A 67 -7.09 -8.74 11.15
N MET A 68 -6.62 -7.52 10.96
CA MET A 68 -7.10 -6.63 9.91
C MET A 68 -6.42 -6.97 8.58
N PRO A 69 -7.18 -7.20 7.49
CA PRO A 69 -6.60 -7.28 6.16
C PRO A 69 -5.93 -5.96 5.78
N MET A 70 -4.88 -6.01 4.97
CA MET A 70 -4.02 -4.87 4.70
C MET A 70 -3.75 -4.67 3.21
N ILE A 71 -3.75 -3.41 2.77
CA ILE A 71 -3.16 -3.00 1.50
C ILE A 71 -2.00 -2.06 1.85
N ILE A 72 -0.80 -2.32 1.37
CA ILE A 72 0.38 -1.53 1.71
C ILE A 72 1.07 -1.02 0.44
N ASN A 73 1.32 0.28 0.38
CA ASN A 73 2.28 0.88 -0.53
C ASN A 73 3.52 1.28 0.28
N PRO A 74 4.57 0.45 0.37
CA PRO A 74 5.72 0.77 1.18
C PRO A 74 6.58 1.89 0.58
N ALA A 75 6.25 2.38 -0.63
CA ALA A 75 7.05 3.32 -1.39
C ALA A 75 8.54 2.90 -1.42
N ALA A 76 9.46 3.77 -1.01
CA ALA A 76 10.88 3.46 -1.00
C ALA A 76 11.26 2.33 -0.01
N PHE A 77 10.51 2.17 1.09
CA PHE A 77 10.80 1.13 2.09
C PHE A 77 10.71 -0.28 1.52
N THR A 78 9.97 -0.47 0.43
CA THR A 78 9.85 -1.79 -0.18
C THR A 78 11.20 -2.36 -0.61
N HIS A 79 12.19 -1.51 -0.91
CA HIS A 79 13.47 -1.96 -1.46
C HIS A 79 14.51 -2.34 -0.39
N TYR A 80 14.25 -2.05 0.89
CA TYR A 80 15.29 -2.25 1.93
C TYR A 80 14.77 -2.50 3.35
N SER A 81 13.50 -2.23 3.66
CA SER A 81 12.99 -2.36 5.02
C SER A 81 12.64 -3.81 5.36
N TYR A 82 13.64 -4.57 5.82
CA TYR A 82 13.41 -5.88 6.40
C TYR A 82 12.58 -5.79 7.70
N ALA A 83 12.64 -4.67 8.42
CA ALA A 83 11.78 -4.43 9.58
C ALA A 83 10.29 -4.43 9.20
N ILE A 84 9.91 -3.74 8.12
CA ILE A 84 8.54 -3.79 7.59
C ILE A 84 8.21 -5.19 7.10
N ARG A 85 9.09 -5.84 6.33
CA ARG A 85 8.87 -7.23 5.88
C ARG A 85 8.54 -8.17 7.05
N ASP A 86 9.36 -8.15 8.09
CA ASP A 86 9.21 -9.05 9.23
C ASP A 86 7.91 -8.73 9.99
N ALA A 87 7.58 -7.45 10.16
CA ALA A 87 6.28 -7.04 10.72
C ALA A 87 5.11 -7.54 9.86
N VAL A 88 5.18 -7.41 8.52
CA VAL A 88 4.14 -7.91 7.60
C VAL A 88 3.98 -9.43 7.73
N SER A 89 5.08 -10.17 7.90
CA SER A 89 5.05 -11.62 8.07
C SER A 89 4.30 -12.09 9.33
N MET A 90 4.06 -11.20 10.29
CA MET A 90 3.26 -11.49 11.49
C MET A 90 1.74 -11.40 11.24
N LEU A 91 1.30 -10.80 10.12
CA LEU A 91 -0.12 -10.78 9.77
C LEU A 91 -0.64 -12.20 9.50
N LYS A 92 -1.79 -12.51 10.11
CA LYS A 92 -2.59 -13.69 9.78
C LYS A 92 -3.69 -13.40 8.76
N ALA A 93 -4.07 -12.12 8.63
CA ALA A 93 -5.02 -11.67 7.62
C ALA A 93 -4.29 -11.40 6.28
N PRO A 94 -5.02 -11.40 5.15
CA PRO A 94 -4.39 -11.14 3.85
C PRO A 94 -3.80 -9.73 3.76
N ALA A 95 -2.67 -9.62 3.05
CA ALA A 95 -1.97 -8.40 2.71
C ALA A 95 -1.69 -8.32 1.20
N ILE A 96 -1.85 -7.15 0.59
CA ILE A 96 -1.49 -6.89 -0.82
C ILE A 96 -0.55 -5.69 -0.88
N GLU A 97 0.56 -5.83 -1.61
CA GLU A 97 1.46 -4.71 -1.90
C GLU A 97 0.98 -3.95 -3.14
N VAL A 98 1.04 -2.61 -3.10
CA VAL A 98 0.69 -1.76 -4.24
C VAL A 98 1.73 -0.69 -4.54
N HIS A 99 1.92 -0.38 -5.82
CA HIS A 99 2.77 0.72 -6.29
C HIS A 99 2.06 1.52 -7.37
N LEU A 100 2.06 2.85 -7.24
CA LEU A 100 1.47 3.74 -8.25
C LEU A 100 2.18 3.60 -9.61
N SER A 101 3.51 3.73 -9.61
CA SER A 101 4.35 3.54 -10.80
C SER A 101 4.80 2.08 -10.94
N ASN A 102 5.24 1.66 -12.12
CA ASN A 102 5.91 0.37 -12.31
C ASN A 102 7.35 0.43 -11.78
N PRO A 103 7.73 -0.27 -10.69
CA PRO A 103 9.11 -0.26 -10.19
C PRO A 103 10.10 -0.88 -11.19
N LEU A 104 9.67 -1.85 -12.01
CA LEU A 104 10.51 -2.56 -12.96
C LEU A 104 10.91 -1.73 -14.19
N SER A 105 10.18 -0.64 -14.49
CA SER A 105 10.55 0.28 -15.58
C SER A 105 11.52 1.38 -15.13
N ARG A 106 12.05 1.27 -13.91
CA ARG A 106 12.87 2.30 -13.25
C ARG A 106 14.26 1.75 -12.91
N GLU A 107 15.00 2.47 -12.06
CA GLU A 107 16.35 2.11 -11.65
C GLU A 107 16.41 0.69 -11.05
N GLU A 108 17.53 -0.02 -11.26
CA GLU A 108 17.70 -1.43 -10.87
C GLU A 108 17.44 -1.69 -9.39
N PHE A 109 17.80 -0.78 -8.50
CA PHE A 109 17.54 -0.92 -7.06
C PHE A 109 16.04 -0.96 -6.71
N ARG A 110 15.15 -0.57 -7.65
CA ARG A 110 13.70 -0.64 -7.49
C ARG A 110 13.09 -1.97 -7.94
N HIS A 111 13.88 -2.83 -8.56
CA HIS A 111 13.37 -4.09 -9.12
C HIS A 111 13.10 -5.14 -8.05
N THR A 112 13.72 -4.98 -6.88
CA THR A 112 13.55 -5.88 -5.74
C THR A 112 12.66 -5.24 -4.68
N SER A 113 11.64 -5.99 -4.26
CA SER A 113 10.86 -5.70 -3.06
C SER A 113 11.13 -6.77 -2.01
N VAL A 114 11.51 -6.35 -0.81
CA VAL A 114 11.67 -7.26 0.33
C VAL A 114 10.32 -7.64 0.93
N VAL A 115 9.25 -6.89 0.62
CA VAL A 115 7.88 -7.09 1.11
C VAL A 115 7.08 -8.05 0.21
N SER A 116 7.32 -8.07 -1.10
CA SER A 116 6.56 -8.91 -2.06
C SER A 116 6.56 -10.39 -1.70
N GLY A 117 7.62 -10.88 -1.02
CA GLY A 117 7.74 -12.28 -0.60
C GLY A 117 6.88 -12.70 0.59
N VAL A 118 6.20 -11.76 1.26
CA VAL A 118 5.40 -12.02 2.48
C VAL A 118 3.95 -11.52 2.37
N VAL A 119 3.50 -11.14 1.17
CA VAL A 119 2.12 -10.71 0.86
C VAL A 119 1.49 -11.67 -0.16
N GLN A 120 0.16 -11.64 -0.33
CA GLN A 120 -0.54 -12.49 -1.32
C GLN A 120 -0.21 -12.12 -2.76
N GLY A 121 0.16 -10.87 -3.02
CA GLY A 121 0.55 -10.41 -4.33
C GLY A 121 0.89 -8.93 -4.35
N THR A 122 1.42 -8.50 -5.50
CA THR A 122 1.83 -7.11 -5.76
C THR A 122 1.11 -6.58 -7.00
N ILE A 123 0.56 -5.37 -6.91
CA ILE A 123 -0.09 -4.67 -8.02
C ILE A 123 0.66 -3.36 -8.27
N ALA A 124 1.19 -3.16 -9.47
CA ALA A 124 2.08 -2.04 -9.74
C ALA A 124 1.89 -1.44 -11.13
N GLY A 125 2.03 -0.12 -11.23
CA GLY A 125 2.10 0.59 -12.51
C GLY A 125 0.77 1.05 -13.09
N PHE A 126 -0.32 0.94 -12.34
CA PHE A 126 -1.65 1.39 -12.77
C PHE A 126 -2.07 2.69 -12.09
N GLY A 127 -1.15 3.49 -11.53
CA GLY A 127 -1.54 4.70 -10.82
C GLY A 127 -2.46 4.41 -9.62
N ALA A 128 -3.46 5.26 -9.42
CA ALA A 128 -4.44 5.14 -8.34
C ALA A 128 -5.27 3.85 -8.47
N GLU A 129 -5.51 3.38 -9.69
CA GLU A 129 -6.25 2.17 -10.01
C GLU A 129 -5.58 0.91 -9.43
N SER A 130 -4.28 0.97 -9.11
CA SER A 130 -3.60 -0.11 -8.35
C SER A 130 -4.27 -0.38 -7.00
N TYR A 131 -4.82 0.65 -6.34
CA TYR A 131 -5.56 0.49 -5.09
C TYR A 131 -6.97 -0.09 -5.33
N GLU A 132 -7.66 0.31 -6.41
CA GLU A 132 -8.96 -0.27 -6.76
C GLU A 132 -8.83 -1.77 -7.05
N LEU A 133 -7.83 -2.15 -7.84
CA LEU A 133 -7.54 -3.56 -8.13
C LEU A 133 -7.22 -4.34 -6.84
N ALA A 134 -6.46 -3.73 -5.92
CA ALA A 134 -6.17 -4.33 -4.62
C ALA A 134 -7.43 -4.49 -3.76
N LEU A 135 -8.34 -3.51 -3.74
CA LEU A 135 -9.62 -3.60 -3.03
C LEU A 135 -10.50 -4.74 -3.57
N VAL A 136 -10.62 -4.86 -4.90
CA VAL A 136 -11.36 -5.94 -5.56
C VAL A 136 -10.75 -7.31 -5.22
N ALA A 137 -9.42 -7.42 -5.26
CA ALA A 137 -8.73 -8.66 -4.89
C ALA A 137 -8.93 -8.98 -3.41
N MET A 138 -8.82 -7.98 -2.53
CA MET A 138 -8.97 -8.13 -1.09
C MET A 138 -10.38 -8.59 -0.70
N GLN A 139 -11.43 -8.04 -1.34
CA GLN A 139 -12.81 -8.50 -1.14
C GLN A 139 -12.95 -10.01 -1.36
N LYS A 140 -12.27 -10.57 -2.38
CA LYS A 140 -12.28 -12.01 -2.66
C LYS A 140 -11.46 -12.83 -1.66
N LEU A 141 -10.38 -12.27 -1.11
CA LEU A 141 -9.53 -12.93 -0.11
C LEU A 141 -10.17 -12.95 1.29
N MET A 142 -11.10 -12.03 1.57
CA MET A 142 -11.83 -11.93 2.84
C MET A 142 -13.10 -12.81 2.89
N ASN A 143 -13.56 -13.30 1.74
CA ASN A 143 -14.70 -14.22 1.60
C ASN A 143 -14.24 -15.68 1.70
#